data_AF-D9QRM4-F1
#
_entry.id   AF-D9QRM4-F1
#
_cell.length_a   1.000
_cell.length_b   1.000
_cell.length_c   1.000
_cell.angle_alpha   90.00
_cell.angle_beta   90.00
_cell.angle_gamma   90.00
#
_symmetry.space_group_name_H-M   'P 1'
#
loop_
_entity.id
_entity.type
_entity.pdbx_description
1 polymer ?
#
loop_
_entity_poly.entity_id
_entity_poly.type
_entity_poly.pdbx_seq_one_letter_code
_entity_poly.pdbx_strand_id
1 'polypeptide(L)' 'MKLKQGDILSGMVLEVKAKTAVINFGHYALEARVLTELEVGEKVKVQVKGKYKNTVVLKVLNRHYDGEIGDNSIDVRV' A
#
# COMPACT_ATOMS: atom_id res chain seq x y z
N MET A 1 13.93 -3.62 -5.65
CA MET A 1 12.53 -3.87 -6.06
C MET A 1 12.03 -2.69 -6.86
N LYS A 2 11.51 -2.90 -8.07
CA LYS A 2 10.81 -1.85 -8.85
C LYS A 2 9.31 -2.07 -8.67
N LEU A 3 8.64 -1.20 -7.91
CA LEU A 3 7.18 -1.14 -7.85
C LEU A 3 6.65 -0.83 -9.25
N LYS A 4 5.86 -1.71 -9.85
CA LYS A 4 5.20 -1.47 -11.13
C LYS A 4 3.83 -0.83 -10.88
N GLN A 5 3.41 0.02 -11.81
CA GLN A 5 2.05 0.55 -11.79
C GLN A 5 1.08 -0.61 -12.02
N GLY A 6 0.03 -0.67 -11.19
CA GLY A 6 -0.96 -1.75 -11.20
C GLY A 6 -0.77 -2.77 -10.08
N ASP A 7 0.42 -2.85 -9.46
CA ASP A 7 0.70 -3.77 -8.36
C ASP A 7 -0.27 -3.57 -7.20
N ILE A 8 -0.76 -4.68 -6.65
CA ILE A 8 -1.60 -4.68 -5.47
C ILE A 8 -0.77 -5.19 -4.30
N LEU A 9 -0.70 -4.40 -3.25
CA LEU A 9 0.05 -4.68 -2.04
C LEU A 9 -0.90 -4.67 -0.84
N SER A 10 -0.63 -5.55 0.11
CA SER A 10 -1.34 -5.58 1.39
C SER A 10 -0.33 -5.27 2.48
N GLY A 11 -0.66 -4.32 3.34
CA GLY A 11 0.25 -3.87 4.38
C GLY A 11 -0.46 -3.32 5.59
N MET A 12 0.31 -3.01 6.62
CA MET A 12 -0.17 -2.36 7.84
C MET A 12 0.33 -0.93 7.87
N VAL A 13 -0.56 0.00 8.20
CA VAL A 13 -0.21 1.40 8.38
C VAL A 13 0.60 1.55 9.67
N LEU A 14 1.84 2.01 9.57
CA LEU A 14 2.69 2.28 10.73
C LEU A 14 2.57 3.72 11.20
N GLU A 15 2.45 4.66 10.28
CA GLU A 15 2.43 6.08 10.58
C GLU A 15 1.56 6.83 9.57
N VAL A 16 0.79 7.80 10.05
CA VAL A 16 -0.06 8.65 9.22
C VAL A 16 0.39 10.10 9.43
N LYS A 17 0.82 10.74 8.34
CA LYS A 17 1.17 12.15 8.27
C LYS A 17 0.05 12.91 7.56
N ALA A 18 0.11 14.25 7.63
CA ALA A 18 -0.93 15.12 7.07
C ALA A 18 -1.32 14.86 5.60
N LYS A 19 -0.42 14.32 4.77
CA LYS A 19 -0.67 14.02 3.34
C LYS A 19 -0.08 12.69 2.87
N THR A 20 0.60 11.95 3.74
CA THR A 20 1.30 10.71 3.40
C THR A 20 1.11 9.71 4.53
N ALA A 21 1.23 8.43 4.24
CA ALA A 21 1.24 7.38 5.24
C ALA A 21 2.42 6.45 4.98
N VAL A 22 3.01 5.95 6.05
CA VAL A 22 4.02 4.89 6.02
C VAL A 22 3.30 3.57 6.17
N ILE A 23 3.37 2.75 5.14
CA ILE A 23 2.74 1.42 5.11
C ILE A 23 3.84 0.37 5.08
N ASN A 24 3.78 -0.57 6.02
CA ASN A 24 4.64 -1.73 6.08
C ASN A 24 4.03 -2.89 5.28
N PHE A 25 4.74 -3.33 4.25
CA PHE A 25 4.37 -4.46 3.40
C PHE A 25 5.06 -5.77 3.82
N GLY A 26 5.44 -5.88 5.10
CA GLY A 26 6.11 -7.04 5.69
C GLY A 26 7.63 -6.99 5.54
N HIS A 27 8.12 -6.93 4.30
CA HIS A 27 9.58 -6.92 4.01
C HIS A 27 10.18 -5.51 3.91
N TYR A 28 9.35 -4.49 3.66
CA TYR A 28 9.78 -3.10 3.57
C TYR A 28 8.62 -2.16 3.92
N ALA A 29 8.97 -0.99 4.45
CA ALA A 29 8.04 0.11 4.64
C ALA A 29 8.21 1.14 3.53
N LEU A 30 7.09 1.71 3.07
CA LEU A 30 7.09 2.74 2.04
C LEU A 30 6.24 3.92 2.50
N GLU A 31 6.79 5.12 2.39
CA GLU A 31 6.01 6.34 2.51
C GLU A 31 5.30 6.60 1.17
N ALA A 32 3.98 6.67 1.23
CA ALA A 32 3.15 6.89 0.07
C ALA A 32 2.11 7.97 0.32
N ARG A 33 1.73 8.65 -0.75
CA ARG A 33 0.61 9.58 -0.70
C ARG A 33 -0.69 8.80 -0.77
N VAL A 34 -1.50 8.97 0.26
CA VAL A 34 -2.83 8.37 0.35
C VAL A 34 -3.84 9.52 0.34
N LEU A 35 -4.84 9.44 -0.54
CA LEU A 35 -5.99 10.37 -0.57
C LEU A 35 -7.08 9.96 0.43
N THR A 36 -6.76 8.91 1.19
CA THR A 36 -7.45 8.21 2.27
C THR A 36 -7.12 8.75 3.66
N GLU A 37 -8.07 9.09 4.53
CA GLU A 37 -7.85 8.98 5.96
C GLU A 37 -7.58 7.51 6.30
N LEU A 38 -6.42 7.28 6.92
CA LEU A 38 -5.95 5.97 7.38
C LEU A 38 -5.68 6.09 8.87
N GLU A 39 -5.75 4.96 9.57
CA GLU A 39 -5.43 4.86 10.99
C GLU A 39 -4.18 4.04 11.21
N VAL A 40 -3.38 4.42 12.20
CA VAL A 40 -2.18 3.65 12.58
C VAL A 40 -2.61 2.29 13.13
N GLY A 41 -1.97 1.23 12.65
CA GLY A 41 -2.33 -0.16 12.95
C GLY A 41 -3.38 -0.75 12.01
N GLU A 42 -3.98 0.04 11.12
CA GLU A 42 -4.95 -0.48 10.16
C GLU A 42 -4.27 -1.34 9.09
N LYS A 43 -4.88 -2.49 8.77
CA LYS A 43 -4.50 -3.31 7.61
C LYS A 43 -5.22 -2.80 6.36
N VAL A 44 -4.43 -2.47 5.35
CA VAL A 44 -4.92 -1.88 4.10
C VAL A 44 -4.44 -2.66 2.90
N LYS A 45 -5.33 -2.80 1.92
CA LYS A 45 -5.00 -3.30 0.59
C LYS A 45 -4.95 -2.12 -0.36
N VAL A 46 -3.80 -1.90 -0.99
CA VAL A 46 -3.50 -0.72 -1.81
C VAL A 46 -3.02 -1.13 -3.19
N GLN A 47 -3.41 -0.35 -4.20
CA GLN A 47 -2.92 -0.50 -5.57
C GLN A 47 -1.95 0.64 -5.90
N VAL A 48 -0.79 0.30 -6.45
CA VAL A 48 0.19 1.25 -6.95
C VAL A 48 -0.37 1.92 -8.20
N LYS A 49 -0.71 3.21 -8.11
CA LYS A 49 -1.13 4.00 -9.27
C LYS A 49 0.03 4.58 -10.04
N GLY A 50 1.23 4.56 -9.48
CA GLY A 50 2.46 5.02 -10.11
C GLY A 50 3.28 5.90 -9.18
N LYS A 51 4.23 6.63 -9.76
CA LYS A 51 5.13 7.54 -9.03
C LYS A 51 4.89 8.97 -9.52
N TYR A 52 4.63 9.89 -8.60
CA TYR A 52 4.51 11.31 -8.89
C TYR A 52 5.55 12.09 -8.11
N LYS A 53 6.42 12.85 -8.81
CA LYS A 53 7.46 13.71 -8.21
C LYS A 53 8.20 13.04 -7.04
N ASN A 54 8.72 11.84 -7.30
CA ASN A 54 9.43 10.99 -6.35
C ASN A 54 8.60 10.28 -5.27
N THR A 55 7.30 10.55 -5.14
CA THR A 55 6.40 9.91 -4.18
C THR A 55 5.56 8.82 -4.86
N VAL A 56 5.40 7.66 -4.23
CA VAL A 56 4.49 6.62 -4.74
C VAL A 56 3.06 7.00 -4.40
N VAL A 57 2.18 6.94 -5.39
CA VAL A 57 0.75 7.18 -5.22
C VAL A 57 0.06 5.84 -5.08
N LEU A 58 -0.58 5.63 -3.94
CA LEU A 58 -1.30 4.41 -3.64
C LEU A 58 -2.80 4.71 -3.60
N LYS A 59 -3.59 3.87 -4.27
CA LYS A 59 -5.04 3.86 -4.15
C LYS A 59 -5.44 2.77 -3.18
N VAL A 60 -6.09 3.13 -2.07
CA VAL A 60 -6.67 2.15 -1.15
C VAL A 60 -7.84 1.46 -1.86
N LEU A 61 -7.77 0.14 -1.95
CA LEU A 61 -8.83 -0.71 -2.51
C LEU A 61 -9.78 -1.19 -1.42
N ASN A 62 -9.24 -1.56 -0.25
CA ASN A 62 -10.04 -2.02 0.89
C ASN A 62 -9.38 -1.60 2.21
N ARG A 63 -10.21 -1.24 3.19
CA ARG A 63 -9.86 -0.95 4.59
C ARG A 63 -10.48 -2.00 5.50
N HIS A 64 -9.94 -2.21 6.69
CA HIS A 64 -10.46 -3.20 7.64
C HIS A 64 -10.58 -4.60 7.02
N TYR A 65 -9.51 -5.04 6.36
CA TYR A 65 -9.47 -6.39 5.77
C TYR A 65 -9.30 -7.45 6.88
N ASP A 66 -10.44 -7.91 7.41
CA ASP A 66 -10.60 -8.94 8.43
C ASP A 66 -10.97 -10.26 7.74
N GLY A 67 -10.03 -10.88 7.05
CA GLY A 67 -10.38 -12.10 6.30
C GLY A 67 -9.37 -12.46 5.25
N GLU A 68 -8.51 -13.41 5.65
CA GLU A 68 -7.75 -14.29 4.77
C GLU A 68 -6.59 -13.62 4.02
N ILE A 69 -5.38 -14.02 4.42
CA ILE A 69 -4.23 -14.14 3.51
C ILE A 69 -4.58 -15.28 2.54
N GLY A 70 -5.65 -15.08 1.75
CA GLY A 70 -6.19 -16.04 0.81
C GLY A 70 -5.52 -15.81 -0.53
N ASP A 71 -4.64 -16.74 -0.88
CA ASP A 71 -4.13 -17.08 -2.20
C ASP A 71 -3.86 -15.95 -3.22
N ASN A 72 -2.56 -15.76 -3.47
CA ASN A 72 -1.95 -15.57 -4.77
C ASN A 72 -2.59 -14.60 -5.78
N SER A 73 -1.87 -13.51 -6.05
CA SER A 73 -1.42 -13.19 -7.41
C SER A 73 -0.27 -12.16 -7.32
N ILE A 74 0.92 -12.62 -6.93
CA ILE A 74 2.15 -11.91 -7.32
C ILE A 74 2.50 -12.44 -8.72
N ASP A 75 1.83 -11.91 -9.76
CA ASP A 75 2.30 -12.09 -11.14
C ASP A 75 3.30 -10.96 -11.43
N VAL A 76 4.54 -11.18 -11.02
CA VAL A 76 5.67 -10.36 -11.47
C VAL A 76 6.28 -11.08 -12.67
N ARG A 77 5.74 -10.83 -13.87
CA ARG A 77 6.45 -11.18 -15.10
C ARG A 77 7.57 -10.15 -15.31
N VAL A 78 8.81 -10.65 -15.26
CA VAL A 78 10.07 -9.90 -15.40
C VAL A 78 10.20 -9.34 -16.81
#